data_AF-A0A942DJW9-F1
#
_entry.id   AF-A0A942DJW9-F1
#
_cell.length_a   1.000
_cell.length_b   1.000
_cell.length_c   1.000
_cell.angle_alpha   90.00
_cell.angle_beta   90.00
_cell.angle_gamma   90.00
#
_symmetry.space_group_name_H-M   'P 1'
#
loop_
_entity.id
_entity.type
_entity.pdbx_description
1 polymer ?
#
loop_
_entity_poly.entity_id
_entity_poly.type
_entity_poly.pdbx_seq_one_letter_code
_entity_poly.pdbx_strand_id
1 'polypeptide(L)'
;TISKVPVIMLTAKDGVGDRVTGLDGGADDYLTKPFATEELLARIRAVMRRKPQEGILTYADLWMDQLNRVVKRGERQLDLRAKEFDLLRLFMQYPEQVLSREFIFDKVWGYDFIGESNVIEVYIRYLRSKLEDGNSKRLIQTVRGEGYVLREEEPQR
;
A
#
# COMPACT_ATOMS: atom_id res chain seq x y z
N THR A 1 7.92 -12.47 -3.94
CA THR A 1 7.39 -11.19 -4.47
C THR A 1 6.29 -11.51 -5.45
N ILE A 2 5.03 -11.30 -5.08
CA ILE A 2 3.91 -11.45 -6.03
C ILE A 2 4.00 -10.26 -7.00
N SER A 3 4.19 -10.54 -8.28
CA SER A 3 4.28 -9.52 -9.34
C SER A 3 2.94 -8.79 -9.46
N LYS A 4 2.94 -7.45 -9.51
CA LYS A 4 1.74 -6.61 -9.73
C LYS A 4 1.41 -6.42 -11.22
N VAL A 5 2.09 -7.13 -12.11
CA VAL A 5 1.84 -7.07 -13.56
C VAL A 5 0.61 -7.92 -13.84
N PRO A 6 -0.47 -7.36 -14.42
CA PRO A 6 -1.64 -8.15 -14.71
C PRO A 6 -1.37 -9.21 -15.78
N VAL A 7 -1.72 -10.47 -15.51
CA VAL A 7 -1.45 -11.62 -16.40
C VAL A 7 -2.77 -12.18 -16.95
N ILE A 8 -2.88 -12.25 -18.28
CA ILE A 8 -3.97 -12.96 -18.97
C ILE A 8 -3.39 -14.21 -19.62
N MET A 9 -3.90 -15.37 -19.24
CA MET A 9 -3.45 -16.65 -19.79
C MET A 9 -4.33 -17.07 -20.98
N LEU A 10 -3.70 -17.45 -22.10
CA LEU A 10 -4.37 -17.97 -23.29
C LEU A 10 -4.10 -19.47 -23.42
N THR A 11 -5.13 -20.30 -23.53
CA THR A 11 -4.97 -21.76 -23.65
C THR A 11 -5.78 -22.35 -24.80
N ALA A 12 -5.46 -23.56 -25.24
CA ALA A 12 -6.33 -24.39 -26.10
C ALA A 12 -7.09 -25.47 -25.31
N LYS A 13 -6.91 -25.53 -23.97
CA LYS A 13 -7.56 -26.51 -23.10
C LYS A 13 -8.89 -25.97 -22.58
N ASP A 14 -9.97 -26.69 -22.88
CA ASP A 14 -11.37 -26.32 -22.65
C ASP A 14 -11.96 -26.92 -21.35
N GLY A 15 -11.16 -27.69 -20.60
CA GLY A 15 -11.56 -28.27 -19.32
C GLY A 15 -11.72 -27.21 -18.21
N VAL A 16 -12.84 -27.24 -17.50
CA VAL A 16 -13.10 -26.35 -16.34
C VAL A 16 -12.01 -26.48 -15.26
N GLY A 17 -11.44 -27.67 -15.08
CA GLY A 17 -10.34 -27.91 -14.13
C GLY A 17 -9.06 -27.12 -14.45
N ASP A 18 -8.69 -27.01 -15.73
CA ASP A 18 -7.49 -26.28 -16.15
C ASP A 18 -7.62 -24.76 -15.98
N ARG A 19 -8.85 -24.23 -16.03
CA ARG A 19 -9.15 -22.80 -15.78
C ARG A 19 -9.00 -22.44 -14.32
N VAL A 20 -9.45 -23.32 -13.42
CA VAL A 20 -9.34 -23.12 -11.96
C VAL A 20 -7.88 -23.17 -11.52
N THR A 21 -7.11 -24.16 -11.97
CA THR A 21 -5.67 -24.25 -11.67
C THR A 21 -4.88 -23.06 -12.23
N GLY A 22 -5.26 -22.53 -13.40
CA GLY A 22 -4.63 -21.34 -13.99
C GLY A 22 -4.90 -20.04 -13.21
N LEU A 23 -6.11 -19.89 -12.66
CA LEU A 23 -6.48 -18.76 -11.80
C LEU A 23 -5.81 -18.88 -10.41
N ASP A 24 -5.80 -20.08 -9.82
CA ASP A 24 -5.13 -20.36 -8.53
C ASP A 24 -3.60 -20.20 -8.61
N GLY A 25 -3.02 -20.31 -9.81
CA GLY A 25 -1.60 -20.08 -10.11
C GLY A 25 -1.19 -18.61 -10.25
N GLY A 26 -2.12 -17.66 -10.08
CA GLY A 26 -1.83 -16.21 -10.07
C GLY A 26 -2.09 -15.47 -11.37
N ALA A 27 -2.89 -16.02 -12.30
CA ALA A 27 -3.39 -15.27 -13.44
C ALA A 27 -4.63 -14.42 -13.06
N ASP A 28 -4.71 -13.19 -13.58
CA ASP A 28 -5.85 -12.29 -13.33
C ASP A 28 -7.07 -12.62 -14.19
N ASP A 29 -6.86 -13.27 -15.34
CA ASP A 29 -7.88 -13.73 -16.26
C ASP A 29 -7.37 -14.90 -17.13
N TYR A 30 -8.31 -15.69 -17.65
CA TYR A 30 -8.04 -16.90 -18.43
C TYR A 30 -8.97 -16.96 -19.64
N LEU A 31 -8.42 -17.15 -20.84
CA LEU A 31 -9.17 -17.17 -22.10
C LEU A 31 -8.79 -18.37 -22.97
N THR A 32 -9.80 -19.15 -23.39
CA THR A 32 -9.64 -20.32 -24.26
C THR A 32 -9.67 -19.94 -25.73
N LYS A 33 -8.81 -20.56 -26.54
CA LYS A 33 -8.80 -20.49 -28.00
C LYS A 33 -9.81 -21.46 -28.60
N PRO A 34 -10.47 -21.12 -29.73
CA PRO A 34 -10.37 -19.84 -30.45
C PRO A 34 -11.16 -18.74 -29.72
N PHE A 35 -10.64 -17.51 -29.71
CA PHE A 35 -11.30 -16.34 -29.12
C PHE A 35 -11.50 -15.25 -30.17
N ALA A 36 -12.50 -14.40 -29.96
CA ALA A 36 -12.68 -13.19 -30.74
C ALA A 36 -11.67 -12.11 -30.30
N THR A 37 -11.16 -11.32 -31.25
CA THR A 37 -10.24 -10.21 -30.92
C THR A 37 -10.92 -9.20 -30.00
N GLU A 38 -12.21 -8.93 -30.20
CA GLU A 38 -13.03 -8.04 -29.37
C GLU A 38 -13.12 -8.55 -27.93
N GLU A 39 -13.22 -9.86 -27.73
CA GLU A 39 -13.27 -10.50 -26.40
C GLU A 39 -11.93 -10.33 -25.67
N LEU A 40 -10.82 -10.62 -26.36
CA LEU A 40 -9.49 -10.40 -25.78
C LEU A 40 -9.27 -8.94 -25.41
N LEU A 41 -9.66 -8.00 -26.29
CA LEU A 41 -9.55 -6.57 -26.02
C LEU A 41 -10.45 -6.14 -24.84
N ALA A 42 -11.65 -6.69 -24.72
CA ALA A 42 -12.53 -6.43 -23.58
C ALA A 42 -11.95 -6.93 -22.25
N ARG A 43 -11.30 -8.11 -22.27
CA ARG A 43 -10.64 -8.71 -21.10
C ARG A 43 -9.37 -7.96 -20.70
N ILE A 44 -8.54 -7.55 -21.67
CA ILE A 44 -7.41 -6.64 -21.43
C ILE A 44 -7.90 -5.36 -20.73
N ARG A 45 -8.97 -4.73 -21.25
CA ARG A 45 -9.56 -3.54 -20.62
C ARG A 45 -10.14 -3.82 -19.23
N ALA A 46 -10.70 -5.00 -18.97
CA ALA A 46 -11.25 -5.38 -17.66
C ALA A 46 -10.14 -5.59 -16.62
N VAL A 47 -9.06 -6.28 -17.00
CA VAL A 47 -7.90 -6.53 -16.14
C VAL A 47 -7.14 -5.23 -15.86
N MET A 48 -6.98 -4.36 -16.87
CA MET A 48 -6.36 -3.03 -16.68
C MET A 48 -7.22 -2.08 -15.83
N ARG A 49 -8.54 -2.29 -15.74
CA ARG A 49 -9.42 -1.53 -14.84
C ARG A 49 -9.19 -1.87 -13.35
N ARG A 50 -8.53 -3.00 -13.04
CA ARG A 50 -8.10 -3.38 -11.69
C ARG A 50 -6.76 -2.72 -11.28
N LYS A 51 -6.41 -1.56 -11.84
CA LYS A 51 -5.35 -0.73 -11.26
C LYS A 51 -5.81 -0.26 -9.87
N PRO A 52 -4.89 -0.14 -8.88
CA PRO A 52 -5.20 0.63 -7.68
C PRO A 52 -5.73 1.99 -8.14
N GLN A 53 -6.92 2.36 -7.66
CA GLN A 53 -7.56 3.62 -7.98
C GLN A 53 -6.51 4.73 -7.82
N GLU A 54 -6.16 5.43 -8.90
CA GLU A 54 -5.03 6.37 -8.89
C GLU A 54 -5.21 7.35 -7.72
N GLY A 55 -4.21 7.44 -6.86
CA GLY A 55 -4.26 8.29 -5.67
C GLY A 55 -4.70 7.58 -4.38
N ILE A 56 -5.22 6.35 -4.40
CA ILE A 56 -5.59 5.63 -3.16
C ILE A 56 -4.45 4.73 -2.66
N LEU A 57 -4.11 4.83 -1.37
CA LEU A 57 -3.22 3.90 -0.65
C LEU A 57 -4.01 3.18 0.45
N THR A 58 -3.76 1.87 0.60
CA THR A 58 -4.38 1.06 1.65
C THR A 58 -3.34 0.17 2.34
N TYR A 59 -3.41 0.06 3.67
CA TYR A 59 -2.57 -0.84 4.47
C TYR A 59 -3.26 -1.20 5.78
N ALA A 60 -3.46 -2.49 6.08
CA ALA A 60 -4.29 -2.94 7.21
C ALA A 60 -5.66 -2.23 7.20
N ASP A 61 -6.04 -1.56 8.28
CA ASP A 61 -7.25 -0.75 8.39
C ASP A 61 -7.06 0.72 7.94
N LEU A 62 -5.89 1.09 7.40
CA LEU A 62 -5.64 2.43 6.85
C LEU A 62 -6.09 2.55 5.40
N TRP A 63 -6.75 3.67 5.11
CA TRP A 63 -7.11 4.11 3.77
C TRP A 63 -6.73 5.58 3.61
N MET A 64 -6.06 5.91 2.51
CA MET A 64 -5.61 7.27 2.23
C MET A 64 -5.94 7.65 0.78
N ASP A 65 -6.65 8.76 0.63
CA ASP A 65 -6.82 9.46 -0.63
C ASP A 65 -5.77 10.57 -0.76
N GLN A 66 -4.81 10.36 -1.66
CA GLN A 66 -3.72 11.30 -1.90
C GLN A 66 -4.17 12.57 -2.60
N LEU A 67 -5.23 12.51 -3.41
CA LEU A 67 -5.73 13.65 -4.18
C LEU A 67 -6.50 14.60 -3.28
N ASN A 68 -7.41 14.05 -2.47
CA ASN A 68 -8.24 14.83 -1.54
C ASN A 68 -7.58 15.06 -0.18
N ARG A 69 -6.39 14.48 0.04
CA ARG A 69 -5.64 14.50 1.32
C ARG A 69 -6.49 14.02 2.51
N VAL A 70 -7.29 12.98 2.29
CA VAL A 70 -8.15 12.37 3.31
C VAL A 70 -7.53 11.06 3.78
N VAL A 71 -7.52 10.83 5.10
CA VAL A 71 -7.05 9.57 5.68
C VAL A 71 -8.12 9.03 6.62
N LYS A 72 -8.33 7.71 6.56
CA LYS A 72 -9.19 6.97 7.48
C LYS A 72 -8.44 5.80 8.09
N ARG A 73 -8.81 5.46 9.32
CA ARG A 73 -8.46 4.22 9.99
C ARG A 73 -9.75 3.49 10.37
N GLY A 74 -10.04 2.39 9.69
CA GLY A 74 -11.38 1.81 9.64
C GLY A 74 -12.40 2.87 9.18
N GLU A 75 -13.46 3.05 9.97
CA GLU A 75 -14.49 4.07 9.72
C GLU A 75 -14.10 5.48 10.22
N ARG A 76 -13.03 5.60 11.02
CA ARG A 76 -12.63 6.86 11.66
C ARG A 76 -11.78 7.70 10.72
N GLN A 77 -12.24 8.89 10.37
CA GLN A 77 -11.42 9.87 9.66
C GLN A 77 -10.35 10.46 10.60
N LEU A 78 -9.11 10.55 10.10
CA LEU A 78 -7.99 11.13 10.81
C LEU A 78 -7.78 12.57 10.36
N ASP A 79 -7.74 13.50 11.31
CA ASP A 79 -7.33 14.88 11.06
C ASP A 79 -5.80 14.97 11.14
N LEU A 80 -5.11 15.02 9.99
CA LEU A 80 -3.65 15.09 9.91
C LEU A 80 -3.20 16.45 9.37
N ARG A 81 -2.20 17.05 10.03
CA ARG A 81 -1.51 18.23 9.51
C ARG A 81 -0.66 17.88 8.30
N ALA A 82 -0.23 18.88 7.55
CA ALA A 82 0.49 18.69 6.28
C ALA A 82 1.64 17.68 6.36
N LYS A 83 2.58 17.88 7.30
CA LYS A 83 3.73 16.99 7.49
C LYS A 83 3.38 15.63 8.10
N GLU A 84 2.34 15.54 8.91
CA GLU A 84 1.83 14.26 9.43
C GLU A 84 1.27 13.41 8.27
N PHE A 85 0.49 14.04 7.38
CA PHE A 85 -0.03 13.40 6.17
C PHE A 85 1.11 12.93 5.26
N ASP A 86 2.07 13.80 4.96
CA ASP A 86 3.18 13.48 4.07
C ASP A 86 4.04 12.33 4.63
N LEU A 87 4.27 12.32 5.95
CA LEU A 87 4.99 11.24 6.64
C LEU A 87 4.21 9.91 6.60
N LEU A 88 2.91 9.93 6.88
CA LEU A 88 2.09 8.71 6.78
C LEU A 88 2.01 8.20 5.33
N ARG A 89 1.91 9.11 4.36
CA ARG A 89 1.92 8.77 2.93
C ARG A 89 3.21 8.05 2.56
N LEU A 90 4.36 8.55 3.01
CA LEU A 90 5.64 7.90 2.78
C LEU A 90 5.63 6.46 3.33
N PHE A 91 5.21 6.28 4.57
CA PHE A 91 5.08 4.94 5.15
C PHE A 91 4.14 4.01 4.37
N MET A 92 3.00 4.51 3.91
CA MET A 92 2.03 3.74 3.11
C MET A 92 2.51 3.44 1.68
N GLN A 93 3.48 4.19 1.16
CA GLN A 93 4.16 3.91 -0.11
C GLN A 93 5.23 2.82 0.03
N TYR A 94 5.82 2.68 1.22
CA TYR A 94 6.86 1.70 1.55
C TYR A 94 6.48 0.83 2.76
N PRO A 95 5.34 0.10 2.71
CA PRO A 95 4.95 -0.78 3.81
C PRO A 95 5.94 -1.93 3.96
N GLU A 96 6.08 -2.46 5.19
CA GLU A 96 6.99 -3.54 5.57
C GLU A 96 8.49 -3.25 5.36
N GLN A 97 8.85 -2.04 4.94
CA GLN A 97 10.23 -1.62 4.73
C GLN A 97 10.70 -0.72 5.87
N VAL A 98 11.90 -0.99 6.39
CA VAL A 98 12.54 -0.12 7.37
C VAL A 98 13.05 1.12 6.65
N LEU A 99 12.47 2.27 7.01
CA LEU A 99 12.87 3.57 6.51
C LEU A 99 13.83 4.22 7.50
N SER A 100 15.02 4.56 7.02
CA SER A 100 16.01 5.26 7.85
C SER A 100 15.56 6.67 8.20
N ARG A 101 16.11 7.22 9.28
CA ARG A 101 15.82 8.60 9.69
C ARG A 101 16.20 9.58 8.59
N GLU A 102 17.36 9.38 7.96
CA GLU A 102 17.89 10.22 6.89
C GLU A 102 16.97 10.16 5.66
N PHE A 103 16.48 8.97 5.30
CA PHE A 103 15.55 8.80 4.18
C PHE A 103 14.20 9.48 4.45
N ILE A 104 13.64 9.30 5.65
CA ILE A 104 12.40 9.98 6.05
C ILE A 104 12.58 11.50 6.03
N PHE A 105 13.72 11.99 6.54
CA PHE A 105 14.04 13.41 6.57
C PHE A 105 14.08 14.00 5.16
N ASP A 106 14.87 13.39 4.26
CA ASP A 106 14.98 13.81 2.86
C ASP A 106 13.61 13.87 2.18
N LYS A 107 12.80 12.82 2.31
CA LYS A 107 11.53 12.72 1.59
C LYS A 107 10.42 13.62 2.13
N VAL A 108 10.41 13.93 3.42
CA VAL A 108 9.31 14.68 4.05
C VAL A 108 9.69 16.14 4.30
N TRP A 109 10.93 16.45 4.65
CA TRP A 109 11.39 17.82 4.94
C TRP A 109 12.29 18.40 3.85
N GLY A 110 13.05 17.57 3.14
CA GLY A 110 14.01 18.01 2.12
C GLY A 110 15.36 18.42 2.71
N TYR A 111 16.38 18.51 1.83
CA TYR A 111 17.77 18.78 2.20
C TYR A 111 18.01 20.16 2.84
N ASP A 112 17.15 21.15 2.57
CA ASP A 112 17.36 22.54 3.03
C ASP A 112 16.81 22.82 4.44
N PHE A 113 16.24 21.83 5.12
CA PHE A 113 15.66 22.02 6.45
C PHE A 113 16.75 21.98 7.54
N ILE A 114 17.06 23.13 8.13
CA ILE A 114 17.91 23.26 9.33
C ILE A 114 17.04 22.99 10.57
N GLY A 115 16.63 21.73 10.75
CA GLY A 115 15.78 21.30 11.86
C GLY A 115 16.56 20.68 13.02
N GLU A 116 15.95 20.67 14.21
CA GLU A 116 16.46 19.90 15.36
C GLU A 116 16.49 18.40 15.02
N SER A 117 17.49 17.69 15.55
CA SER A 117 17.77 16.27 15.25
C SER A 117 16.65 15.30 15.63
N ASN A 118 15.63 15.77 16.37
CA ASN A 118 14.53 14.97 16.91
C ASN A 118 13.17 15.22 16.22
N VAL A 119 13.12 16.00 15.13
CA VAL A 119 11.85 16.37 14.48
C VAL A 119 11.06 15.15 14.03
N ILE A 120 11.74 14.09 13.56
CA ILE A 120 11.10 12.85 13.14
C ILE A 120 10.42 12.17 14.32
N GLU A 121 11.11 12.03 15.46
CA GLU A 121 10.57 11.45 16.68
C GLU A 121 9.28 12.15 17.13
N VAL A 122 9.26 13.48 17.04
CA VAL A 122 8.09 14.30 17.38
C VAL A 122 6.90 13.99 16.46
N TYR A 123 7.12 13.95 15.15
CA TYR A 123 6.06 13.66 14.18
C TYR A 123 5.59 12.20 14.21
N ILE A 124 6.50 11.25 14.48
CA ILE A 124 6.14 9.85 14.74
C ILE A 124 5.24 9.76 15.98
N ARG A 125 5.55 10.50 17.05
CA ARG A 125 4.71 10.55 18.25
C ARG A 125 3.32 11.11 17.93
N TYR A 126 3.22 12.20 17.16
CA TYR A 126 1.94 12.76 16.75
C TYR A 126 1.12 11.79 15.90
N LEU A 127 1.75 11.15 14.91
CA LEU A 127 1.07 10.14 14.09
C LEU A 127 0.59 8.97 14.94
N ARG A 128 1.44 8.40 15.80
CA ARG A 128 1.04 7.31 16.69
C ARG A 128 -0.13 7.69 17.57
N SER A 129 -0.12 8.90 18.15
CA SER A 129 -1.23 9.38 18.98
C SER A 129 -2.57 9.43 18.24
N LYS A 130 -2.58 9.74 16.94
CA LYS A 130 -3.80 9.81 16.12
C LYS A 130 -4.21 8.46 15.57
N LEU A 131 -3.23 7.63 15.21
CA LEU A 131 -3.44 6.29 14.68
C LEU A 131 -3.94 5.35 15.77
N GLU A 132 -3.27 5.32 16.93
CA GLU A 132 -3.49 4.36 18.03
C GLU A 132 -4.70 4.70 18.91
N ASP A 133 -5.42 5.78 18.61
CA ASP A 133 -6.64 6.16 19.32
C ASP A 133 -7.73 5.06 19.24
N GLY A 134 -8.57 4.97 20.26
CA GLY A 134 -9.62 3.95 20.36
C GLY A 134 -9.11 2.51 20.52
N ASN A 135 -7.91 2.31 21.10
CA ASN A 135 -7.27 1.00 21.30
C ASN A 135 -6.86 0.30 19.99
N SER A 136 -6.64 1.09 18.92
CA SER A 136 -6.22 0.56 17.64
C SER A 136 -4.75 0.10 17.69
N LYS A 137 -4.43 -1.04 17.07
CA LYS A 137 -3.07 -1.62 17.10
C LYS A 137 -2.01 -0.63 16.59
N ARG A 138 -0.79 -0.69 17.12
CA ARG A 138 0.33 0.10 16.60
C ARG A 138 0.73 -0.42 15.22
N LEU A 139 0.77 0.48 14.24
CA LEU A 139 1.24 0.17 12.88
C LEU A 139 2.62 0.74 12.57
N ILE A 140 2.98 1.90 13.14
CA ILE A 140 4.31 2.47 12.96
C ILE A 140 5.21 1.95 14.08
N GLN A 141 6.14 1.05 13.77
CA GLN A 141 7.07 0.44 14.71
C GLN A 141 8.44 1.12 14.65
N THR A 142 9.18 1.07 15.76
CA THR A 142 10.55 1.57 15.83
C THR A 142 11.52 0.41 15.69
N VAL A 143 12.44 0.50 14.74
CA VAL A 143 13.57 -0.42 14.58
C VAL A 143 14.79 0.28 15.15
N ARG A 144 15.23 -0.16 16.35
CA ARG A 144 16.28 0.52 17.11
C ARG A 144 17.56 0.62 16.29
N GLY A 145 18.11 1.83 16.17
CA GLY A 145 19.34 2.09 15.42
C GLY A 145 19.16 2.22 13.91
N GLU A 146 18.03 1.75 13.35
CA GLU A 146 17.82 1.72 11.89
C GLU A 146 16.74 2.70 11.43
N GLY A 147 15.66 2.90 12.18
CA GLY A 147 14.60 3.84 11.83
C GLY A 147 13.20 3.35 12.20
N TYR A 148 12.27 3.43 11.24
CA TYR A 148 10.85 3.14 11.46
C TYR A 148 10.26 2.31 10.33
N VAL A 149 9.24 1.51 10.63
CA VAL A 149 8.55 0.68 9.65
C VAL A 149 7.04 0.74 9.89
N LEU A 150 6.26 0.80 8.82
CA LEU A 150 4.83 0.56 8.86
C LEU A 150 4.59 -0.94 8.70
N ARG A 151 4.20 -1.60 9.78
CA ARG A 151 3.86 -3.02 9.81
C ARG A 151 2.84 -3.36 10.89
N GLU A 152 2.03 -4.39 10.68
CA GLU A 152 1.27 -5.01 11.75
C GLU A 152 2.22 -5.65 12.78
N GLU A 153 1.86 -5.58 14.05
CA GLU A 153 2.60 -6.26 15.10
C GLU A 153 2.36 -7.77 14.97
N GLU A 154 3.41 -8.54 14.66
CA GLU A 154 3.31 -10.00 14.67
C GLU A 154 2.94 -10.45 16.10
N PRO A 155 1.94 -11.32 16.27
CA PRO A 155 1.69 -11.93 17.57
C PRO A 155 2.96 -12.67 17.98
N GLN A 156 3.53 -12.28 19.14
CA GLN A 156 4.60 -13.04 19.77
C GLN A 156 4.10 -14.48 19.96
N ARG A 157 4.67 -15.41 19.19
CA ARG A 157 4.47 -16.85 19.36
C ARG A 157 5.31 -17.35 20.53
#